data_AF-A0A1F3V862-F1
#
_entry.id   AF-A0A1F3V862-F1
#
_cell.length_a   1.000
_cell.length_b   1.000
_cell.length_c   1.000
_cell.angle_alpha   90.00
_cell.angle_beta   90.00
_cell.angle_gamma   90.00
#
_symmetry.space_group_name_H-M   'P 1'
#
loop_
_entity.id
_entity.type
_entity.pdbx_description
1 polymer ?
#
loop_
_entity_poly.entity_id
_entity_poly.type
_entity_poly.pdbx_seq_one_letter_code
_entity_poly.pdbx_strand_id
1 'polypeptide(L)'
;MDFKYMIFKVVVVCLWILTLPSVGYSITSQDITYEIENFQFEASEIEQTVASYQQIQKSYVQLHRERSNHSELMFLKYKMEIFNYWFSQKLIKNVEKLARSREQVEEIFDLLPFILKDDFARKIGIKSSKNSPEKFLEVKTLERTLWSLFDNWKNLSLATSYPIEGESAYFHGITFQTGDLIVGDTNTYSYELTTATRDTEETGNHSAIFVLMHVNGRSVPTVFDMHADGVRATPLSHYLNGRINTYLEVYRLDEKERRLLDKDWQSKIRAYFEKVVLKQRSYKFDFTARVENNDRNMLTCTELVEEAMRAGGIAPVTELTTTLPVAYEVITKFGTLSREYLTPADFVFDGRFKMVGYVDMLNIKTNILVKLESNVFSRVLKEQSINTNKVLKEINRKAKSIAKIRQPRSLLGKIIRSVSDLTILSFPTGEPNLIAFNLLFNEETENAVKLCSGEKKVIVGYRTTNKERGIPMREPIKGNDQCYDYFSPLLENLDPTFDVRNFLTNEENFQVMSRAMKSLLVYFNSADEDTSEE
;
A
#
# COMPACT_ATOMS: atom_id res chain seq x y z
N MET A 1 -40.34 40.60 -39.58
CA MET A 1 -39.24 39.75 -39.08
C MET A 1 -39.70 38.31 -39.26
N ASP A 2 -39.11 37.59 -40.21
CA ASP A 2 -39.71 36.36 -40.77
C ASP A 2 -39.64 35.16 -39.84
N PHE A 3 -40.80 34.57 -39.58
CA PHE A 3 -41.00 33.36 -38.76
C PHE A 3 -40.14 32.17 -39.23
N LYS A 4 -39.85 32.09 -40.54
CA LYS A 4 -38.95 31.10 -41.13
C LYS A 4 -37.50 31.24 -40.65
N TYR A 5 -37.04 32.47 -40.42
CA TYR A 5 -35.69 32.74 -39.93
C TYR A 5 -35.53 32.36 -38.45
N MET A 6 -36.62 32.48 -37.68
CA MET A 6 -36.65 32.07 -36.27
C MET A 6 -36.64 30.54 -36.13
N ILE A 7 -37.44 29.83 -36.94
CA ILE A 7 -37.46 28.35 -36.95
C ILE A 7 -36.09 27.80 -37.37
N PHE A 8 -35.45 28.38 -38.38
CA PHE A 8 -34.13 27.91 -38.82
C PHE A 8 -33.06 28.08 -37.73
N LYS A 9 -33.04 29.21 -37.00
CA LYS A 9 -32.12 29.40 -35.87
C LYS A 9 -32.38 28.41 -34.72
N VAL A 10 -33.65 28.17 -34.37
CA VAL A 10 -33.99 27.20 -33.31
C VAL A 10 -33.59 25.78 -33.70
N VAL A 11 -33.83 25.37 -34.95
CA VAL A 11 -33.43 24.05 -35.44
C VAL A 11 -31.92 23.90 -35.49
N VAL A 12 -31.17 24.92 -35.93
CA VAL A 12 -29.69 24.88 -35.93
C VAL A 12 -29.12 24.86 -34.51
N VAL A 13 -29.69 25.62 -33.57
CA VAL A 13 -29.27 25.60 -32.15
C VAL A 13 -29.61 24.26 -31.49
N CYS A 14 -30.79 23.69 -31.75
CA CYS A 14 -31.14 22.36 -31.25
C CYS A 14 -30.27 21.26 -31.88
N LEU A 15 -29.96 21.33 -33.18
CA LEU A 15 -29.01 20.43 -33.81
C LEU A 15 -27.62 20.59 -33.21
N TRP A 16 -27.13 21.81 -32.97
CA TRP A 16 -25.85 22.03 -32.29
C TRP A 16 -25.84 21.48 -30.86
N ILE A 17 -26.92 21.62 -30.10
CA ILE A 17 -27.04 21.06 -28.74
C ILE A 17 -27.14 19.53 -28.77
N LEU A 18 -27.73 18.94 -29.82
CA LEU A 18 -27.88 17.50 -29.99
C LEU A 18 -26.68 16.83 -30.67
N THR A 19 -25.86 17.58 -31.42
CA THR A 19 -24.67 17.08 -32.13
C THR A 19 -23.36 17.51 -31.49
N LEU A 20 -23.36 18.42 -30.52
CA LEU A 20 -22.32 18.43 -29.51
C LEU A 20 -22.51 17.10 -28.78
N PRO A 21 -21.63 16.11 -28.97
CA PRO A 21 -21.59 15.07 -27.96
C PRO A 21 -21.37 15.85 -26.67
N SER A 22 -22.06 15.48 -25.60
CA SER A 22 -21.50 15.68 -24.28
C SER A 22 -20.18 14.89 -24.27
N VAL A 23 -19.16 15.42 -24.95
CA VAL A 23 -17.76 15.05 -24.79
C VAL A 23 -17.49 15.56 -23.39
N GLY A 24 -17.93 14.77 -22.41
CA GLY A 24 -17.39 14.90 -21.08
C GLY A 24 -15.90 14.80 -21.30
N TYR A 25 -15.21 15.92 -21.15
CA TYR A 25 -13.76 15.95 -21.23
C TYR A 25 -13.29 14.86 -20.29
N SER A 26 -12.72 13.80 -20.86
CA SER A 26 -12.16 12.72 -20.07
C SER A 26 -10.97 13.31 -19.36
N ILE A 27 -11.08 13.48 -18.04
CA ILE A 27 -10.00 13.95 -17.19
C ILE A 27 -8.81 13.03 -17.44
N THR A 28 -7.66 13.60 -17.78
CA THR A 28 -6.42 12.87 -18.02
C THR A 28 -5.45 13.00 -16.83
N SER A 29 -4.44 12.14 -16.81
CA SER A 29 -3.34 12.22 -15.84
C SER A 29 -2.58 13.55 -15.95
N GLN A 30 -2.44 14.09 -17.16
CA GLN A 30 -1.74 15.34 -17.45
C GLN A 30 -2.53 16.56 -16.95
N ASP A 31 -3.87 16.55 -17.10
CA ASP A 31 -4.72 17.63 -16.59
C ASP A 31 -4.57 17.77 -15.07
N ILE A 32 -4.64 16.65 -14.34
CA ILE A 32 -4.49 16.64 -12.88
C ILE A 32 -3.07 17.06 -12.48
N THR A 33 -2.04 16.58 -13.18
CA THR A 33 -0.65 16.97 -12.91
C THR A 33 -0.47 18.49 -13.06
N TYR A 34 -1.03 19.06 -14.12
CA TYR A 34 -1.00 20.50 -14.36
C TYR A 34 -1.74 21.28 -13.25
N GLU A 35 -2.92 20.81 -12.82
CA GLU A 35 -3.67 21.42 -11.71
C GLU A 35 -2.86 21.41 -10.41
N ILE A 36 -2.18 20.31 -10.08
CA ILE A 36 -1.31 20.19 -8.90
C ILE A 36 -0.14 21.19 -8.97
N GLU A 37 0.57 21.23 -10.10
CA GLU A 37 1.78 22.05 -10.25
C GLU A 37 1.49 23.55 -10.24
N ASN A 38 0.29 23.96 -10.67
CA ASN A 38 -0.13 25.36 -10.66
C ASN A 38 -0.93 25.75 -9.40
N PHE A 39 -1.18 24.81 -8.49
CA PHE A 39 -1.95 25.05 -7.28
C PHE A 39 -1.28 26.11 -6.39
N GLN A 40 -2.01 27.17 -6.06
CA GLN A 40 -1.57 28.22 -5.13
C GLN A 40 -2.29 28.08 -3.79
N PHE A 41 -1.53 28.05 -2.70
CA PHE A 41 -2.10 28.06 -1.36
C PHE A 41 -2.24 29.51 -0.87
N GLU A 42 -3.47 30.02 -0.88
CA GLU A 42 -3.78 31.40 -0.46
C GLU A 42 -4.32 31.43 0.96
N ALA A 43 -3.46 31.78 1.92
CA ALA A 43 -3.82 31.72 3.34
C ALA A 43 -4.91 32.73 3.74
N SER A 44 -5.11 33.80 2.97
CA SER A 44 -6.23 34.76 3.13
C SER A 44 -7.56 34.22 2.60
N GLU A 45 -7.52 33.21 1.73
CA GLU A 45 -8.67 32.60 1.05
C GLU A 45 -8.68 31.08 1.30
N ILE A 46 -8.47 30.70 2.56
CA ILE A 46 -8.23 29.31 2.96
C ILE A 46 -9.40 28.37 2.61
N GLU A 47 -10.64 28.85 2.64
CA GLU A 47 -11.81 28.06 2.25
C GLU A 47 -11.84 27.76 0.76
N GLN A 48 -11.53 28.75 -0.07
CA GLN A 48 -11.39 28.58 -1.52
C GLN A 48 -10.21 27.67 -1.85
N THR A 49 -9.11 27.82 -1.11
CA THR A 49 -7.93 26.94 -1.22
C THR A 49 -8.30 25.47 -0.92
N VAL A 50 -9.06 25.21 0.14
CA VAL A 50 -9.57 23.86 0.48
C VAL A 50 -10.52 23.35 -0.61
N ALA A 51 -11.42 24.18 -1.12
CA ALA A 51 -12.35 23.78 -2.19
C ALA A 51 -11.63 23.42 -3.49
N SER A 52 -10.63 24.22 -3.90
CA SER A 52 -9.78 23.92 -5.06
C SER A 52 -9.00 22.62 -4.87
N TYR A 53 -8.45 22.39 -3.67
CA TYR A 53 -7.77 21.14 -3.34
C TYR A 53 -8.72 19.95 -3.49
N GLN A 54 -9.92 20.03 -2.90
CA GLN A 54 -10.94 18.97 -3.01
C GLN A 54 -11.38 18.71 -4.45
N GLN A 55 -11.39 19.73 -5.31
CA GLN A 55 -11.71 19.56 -6.72
C GLN A 55 -10.66 18.69 -7.43
N ILE A 56 -9.36 18.92 -7.18
CA ILE A 56 -8.28 18.07 -7.69
C ILE A 56 -8.46 16.61 -7.23
N GLN A 57 -8.89 16.40 -5.98
CA GLN A 57 -9.16 15.06 -5.46
C GLN A 57 -10.30 14.34 -6.16
N LYS A 58 -11.38 15.07 -6.43
CA LYS A 58 -12.49 14.55 -7.22
C LYS A 58 -12.04 14.19 -8.64
N SER A 59 -11.22 15.02 -9.27
CA SER A 59 -10.63 14.73 -10.58
C SER A 59 -9.81 13.44 -10.55
N TYR A 60 -8.96 13.25 -9.52
CA TYR A 60 -8.15 12.05 -9.36
C TYR A 60 -8.99 10.77 -9.18
N VAL A 61 -10.08 10.83 -8.40
CA VAL A 61 -11.02 9.72 -8.21
C VAL A 61 -11.80 9.40 -9.49
N GLN A 62 -12.10 10.41 -10.32
CA GLN A 62 -12.83 10.25 -11.59
C GLN A 62 -11.95 9.82 -12.77
N LEU A 63 -10.62 9.86 -12.61
CA LEU A 63 -9.66 9.51 -13.65
C LEU A 63 -9.86 8.08 -14.14
N HIS A 64 -10.00 7.92 -15.45
CA HIS A 64 -10.09 6.62 -16.09
C HIS A 64 -8.75 5.88 -16.01
N ARG A 65 -8.79 4.60 -15.64
CA ARG A 65 -7.61 3.76 -15.42
C ARG A 65 -7.57 2.64 -16.44
N GLU A 66 -6.46 2.53 -17.14
CA GLU A 66 -6.23 1.49 -18.15
C GLU A 66 -4.82 0.92 -17.97
N ARG A 67 -4.58 -0.32 -18.42
CA ARG A 67 -3.21 -0.87 -18.41
C ARG A 67 -2.26 -0.09 -19.30
N SER A 68 -2.77 0.53 -20.37
CA SER A 68 -2.00 1.30 -21.35
C SER A 68 -1.29 2.52 -20.76
N ASN A 69 -1.82 3.09 -19.67
CA ASN A 69 -1.31 4.31 -19.03
C ASN A 69 -0.75 4.07 -17.61
N HIS A 70 -0.45 2.83 -17.23
CA HIS A 70 -0.06 2.46 -15.86
C HIS A 70 1.13 3.26 -15.30
N SER A 71 2.20 3.49 -16.08
CA SER A 71 3.35 4.27 -15.60
C SER A 71 2.98 5.72 -15.29
N GLU A 72 2.10 6.33 -16.10
CA GLU A 72 1.61 7.68 -15.84
C GLU A 72 0.76 7.74 -14.58
N LEU A 73 -0.11 6.74 -14.36
CA LEU A 73 -0.91 6.62 -13.16
C LEU A 73 -0.04 6.45 -11.91
N MET A 74 1.03 5.66 -11.99
CA MET A 74 1.99 5.49 -10.90
C MET A 74 2.68 6.81 -10.54
N PHE A 75 3.18 7.55 -11.53
CA PHE A 75 3.79 8.87 -11.26
C PHE A 75 2.77 9.86 -10.69
N LEU A 76 1.53 9.85 -11.21
CA LEU A 76 0.47 10.70 -10.71
C LEU A 76 0.11 10.35 -9.26
N LYS A 77 0.05 9.08 -8.89
CA LYS A 77 -0.16 8.64 -7.50
C LYS A 77 0.88 9.27 -6.56
N TYR A 78 2.17 9.13 -6.86
CA TYR A 78 3.22 9.75 -6.04
C TYR A 78 3.13 11.29 -6.04
N LYS A 79 2.76 11.91 -7.17
CA LYS A 79 2.53 13.35 -7.24
C LYS A 79 1.37 13.78 -6.32
N MET A 80 0.28 13.00 -6.29
CA MET A 80 -0.84 13.19 -5.37
C MET A 80 -0.41 13.07 -3.91
N GLU A 81 0.39 12.08 -3.55
CA GLU A 81 0.91 11.92 -2.19
C GLU A 81 1.83 13.08 -1.75
N ILE A 82 2.69 13.58 -2.66
CA ILE A 82 3.49 14.78 -2.41
C ILE A 82 2.58 15.99 -2.20
N PHE A 83 1.56 16.14 -3.05
CA PHE A 83 0.61 17.24 -2.95
C PHE A 83 -0.16 17.20 -1.63
N ASN A 84 -0.64 16.03 -1.20
CA ASN A 84 -1.32 15.85 0.09
C ASN A 84 -0.38 16.18 1.26
N TYR A 85 0.87 15.69 1.21
CA TYR A 85 1.89 16.01 2.21
C TYR A 85 2.11 17.52 2.31
N TRP A 86 2.44 18.17 1.21
CA TRP A 86 2.68 19.62 1.17
C TRP A 86 1.45 20.42 1.62
N PHE A 87 0.27 20.09 1.10
CA PHE A 87 -0.98 20.76 1.42
C PHE A 87 -1.31 20.64 2.90
N SER A 88 -1.17 19.44 3.49
CA SER A 88 -1.38 19.23 4.92
C SER A 88 -0.49 20.14 5.76
N GLN A 89 0.80 20.28 5.42
CA GLN A 89 1.73 21.14 6.15
C GLN A 89 1.33 22.61 6.08
N LYS A 90 0.92 23.08 4.88
CA LYS A 90 0.44 24.46 4.68
C LYS A 90 -0.85 24.73 5.44
N LEU A 91 -1.80 23.80 5.37
CA LEU A 91 -3.09 23.89 6.07
C LEU A 91 -2.88 23.94 7.59
N ILE A 92 -2.09 23.01 8.15
CA ILE A 92 -1.77 22.97 9.58
C ILE A 92 -1.13 24.28 10.05
N LYS A 93 -0.23 24.87 9.25
CA LYS A 93 0.47 26.11 9.61
C LYS A 93 -0.43 27.35 9.60
N ASN A 94 -1.58 27.28 8.92
CA ASN A 94 -2.51 28.40 8.76
C ASN A 94 -3.91 28.07 9.33
N VAL A 95 -4.04 27.01 10.13
CA VAL A 95 -5.34 26.52 10.62
C VAL A 95 -6.07 27.60 11.44
N GLU A 96 -5.34 28.47 12.13
CA GLU A 96 -5.88 29.56 12.93
C GLU A 96 -6.61 30.61 12.09
N LYS A 97 -6.36 30.66 10.78
CA LYS A 97 -7.02 31.57 9.84
C LYS A 97 -8.38 31.06 9.37
N LEU A 98 -8.75 29.81 9.69
CA LEU A 98 -10.03 29.24 9.29
C LEU A 98 -11.26 29.89 9.95
N ALA A 99 -11.11 30.83 10.90
CA ALA A 99 -12.20 31.56 11.57
C ALA A 99 -13.40 30.67 11.97
N ARG A 100 -13.12 29.44 12.40
CA ARG A 100 -14.08 28.35 12.61
C ARG A 100 -14.01 27.83 14.04
N SER A 101 -15.10 27.24 14.51
CA SER A 101 -15.07 26.46 15.75
C SER A 101 -14.17 25.23 15.57
N ARG A 102 -13.76 24.62 16.67
CA ARG A 102 -12.96 23.40 16.64
C ARG A 102 -13.69 22.28 15.88
N GLU A 103 -14.99 22.11 16.12
CA GLU A 103 -15.82 21.10 15.45
C GLU A 103 -15.83 21.31 13.94
N GLN A 104 -15.95 22.55 13.48
CA GLN A 104 -15.93 22.88 12.05
C GLN A 104 -14.55 22.65 11.40
N VAL A 105 -13.46 22.77 12.17
CA VAL A 105 -12.12 22.40 11.71
C VAL A 105 -11.99 20.87 11.61
N GLU A 106 -12.49 20.13 12.60
CA GLU A 106 -12.55 18.66 12.57
C GLU A 106 -13.34 18.17 11.33
N GLU A 107 -14.50 18.75 11.04
CA GLU A 107 -15.31 18.44 9.85
C GLU A 107 -14.55 18.69 8.53
N ILE A 108 -13.71 19.74 8.44
CA ILE A 108 -12.89 19.95 7.25
C ILE A 108 -11.91 18.80 7.08
N PHE A 109 -11.16 18.44 8.12
CA PHE A 109 -10.16 17.37 8.04
C PHE A 109 -10.78 15.99 7.79
N ASP A 110 -12.01 15.75 8.27
CA ASP A 110 -12.79 14.54 7.99
C ASP A 110 -13.27 14.44 6.53
N LEU A 111 -13.16 15.51 5.75
CA LEU A 111 -13.42 15.52 4.30
C LEU A 111 -12.15 15.39 3.46
N LEU A 112 -10.96 15.44 4.09
CA LEU A 112 -9.70 15.35 3.37
C LEU A 112 -9.24 13.89 3.27
N PRO A 113 -8.61 13.50 2.15
CA PRO A 113 -8.22 12.12 1.88
C PRO A 113 -6.93 11.74 2.59
N PHE A 114 -6.54 12.45 3.67
CA PHE A 114 -5.34 12.14 4.43
C PHE A 114 -5.58 12.12 5.93
N ILE A 115 -4.80 11.29 6.62
CA ILE A 115 -4.82 11.15 8.08
C ILE A 115 -3.63 11.90 8.65
N LEU A 116 -3.90 12.86 9.54
CA LEU A 116 -2.85 13.63 10.19
C LEU A 116 -2.03 12.76 11.16
N LYS A 117 -0.71 12.94 11.10
CA LYS A 117 0.20 12.40 12.12
C LYS A 117 -0.12 13.00 13.49
N ASP A 118 0.07 12.21 14.53
CA ASP A 118 -0.37 12.54 15.90
C ASP A 118 0.13 13.88 16.42
N ASP A 119 1.38 14.22 16.14
CA ASP A 119 1.98 15.47 16.61
C ASP A 119 1.39 16.69 15.87
N PHE A 120 1.00 16.53 14.60
CA PHE A 120 0.32 17.56 13.83
C PHE A 120 -1.12 17.76 14.30
N ALA A 121 -1.87 16.68 14.47
CA ALA A 121 -3.24 16.78 14.98
C ALA A 121 -3.28 17.39 16.39
N ARG A 122 -2.32 17.02 17.27
CA ARG A 122 -2.19 17.61 18.60
C ARG A 122 -1.88 19.12 18.53
N LYS A 123 -1.02 19.54 17.59
CA LYS A 123 -0.64 20.93 17.40
C LYS A 123 -1.84 21.82 17.09
N ILE A 124 -2.82 21.31 16.35
CA ILE A 124 -4.02 22.06 15.95
C ILE A 124 -5.24 21.76 16.83
N GLY A 125 -5.03 21.02 17.93
CA GLY A 125 -6.06 20.76 18.93
C GLY A 125 -7.18 19.84 18.46
N ILE A 126 -7.09 19.19 17.30
CA ILE A 126 -8.08 18.19 16.87
C ILE A 126 -7.78 16.84 17.52
N LYS A 127 -8.79 15.95 17.58
CA LYS A 127 -8.52 14.55 17.94
C LYS A 127 -7.54 13.97 16.92
N SER A 128 -6.34 13.64 17.39
CA SER A 128 -5.35 12.92 16.57
C SER A 128 -5.87 11.54 16.19
N SER A 129 -5.22 10.89 15.24
CA SER A 129 -5.38 9.45 15.02
C SER A 129 -5.31 8.69 16.37
N LYS A 130 -4.37 9.07 17.25
CA LYS A 130 -4.31 8.62 18.68
C LYS A 130 -5.52 8.90 19.59
N ASN A 131 -6.51 9.72 19.24
CA ASN A 131 -7.67 10.09 20.08
C ASN A 131 -9.01 9.95 19.31
N SER A 132 -8.95 9.72 18.00
CA SER A 132 -9.88 8.89 17.25
C SER A 132 -9.93 7.48 17.89
N PRO A 133 -10.89 6.61 17.56
CA PRO A 133 -11.04 5.27 18.13
C PRO A 133 -9.80 4.35 18.22
N GLU A 134 -8.66 4.80 17.71
CA GLU A 134 -7.38 4.14 17.58
C GLU A 134 -6.57 4.01 18.88
N LYS A 135 -7.00 4.58 20.03
CA LYS A 135 -6.19 4.54 21.27
C LYS A 135 -6.32 3.31 22.17
N PHE A 136 -7.13 2.32 21.80
CA PHE A 136 -7.44 1.21 22.74
C PHE A 136 -7.01 -0.17 22.29
N LEU A 137 -6.29 -0.26 21.17
CA LEU A 137 -5.52 -1.46 20.84
C LEU A 137 -4.08 -1.01 20.74
N GLU A 138 -3.25 -1.39 21.71
CA GLU A 138 -1.80 -1.26 21.61
C GLU A 138 -1.39 -1.93 20.28
N VAL A 139 -1.11 -1.12 19.25
CA VAL A 139 -0.79 -1.64 17.91
C VAL A 139 0.58 -2.29 17.98
N LYS A 140 0.61 -3.55 18.41
CA LYS A 140 1.71 -4.44 18.11
C LYS A 140 1.49 -4.83 16.66
N THR A 141 2.21 -4.16 15.77
CA THR A 141 2.20 -4.29 14.31
C THR A 141 2.43 -5.73 13.79
N LEU A 142 2.60 -6.70 14.69
CA LEU A 142 2.97 -8.08 14.43
C LEU A 142 2.31 -9.09 15.41
N GLU A 143 1.39 -8.68 16.32
CA GLU A 143 0.68 -9.68 17.15
C GLU A 143 -0.51 -10.29 16.43
N ARG A 144 -0.23 -11.39 15.74
CA ARG A 144 -0.93 -12.69 15.76
C ARG A 144 -2.34 -12.68 16.31
N THR A 145 -3.32 -12.62 15.42
CA THR A 145 -4.72 -12.62 15.83
C THR A 145 -5.61 -13.25 14.76
N LEU A 146 -5.53 -14.59 14.70
CA LEU A 146 -6.57 -15.45 14.15
C LEU A 146 -7.82 -15.27 15.02
N TRP A 147 -8.85 -14.54 14.54
CA TRP A 147 -10.13 -14.25 15.22
C TRP A 147 -10.07 -13.46 16.54
N SER A 148 -8.99 -13.55 17.31
CA SER A 148 -8.89 -12.89 18.61
C SER A 148 -8.92 -11.38 18.49
N LEU A 149 -8.42 -10.75 17.41
CA LEU A 149 -8.62 -9.31 17.22
C LEU A 149 -10.12 -9.00 17.17
N PHE A 150 -10.86 -9.57 16.21
CA PHE A 150 -12.29 -9.28 16.06
C PHE A 150 -13.08 -9.51 17.35
N ASP A 151 -12.85 -10.62 18.06
CA ASP A 151 -13.49 -10.86 19.35
C ASP A 151 -13.05 -9.92 20.47
N ASN A 152 -11.78 -9.53 20.47
CA ASN A 152 -11.22 -8.59 21.44
C ASN A 152 -11.76 -7.16 21.22
N TRP A 153 -12.09 -6.79 19.98
CA TRP A 153 -12.48 -5.42 19.65
C TRP A 153 -13.94 -5.21 19.24
N LYS A 154 -14.69 -6.24 18.81
CA LYS A 154 -16.10 -6.07 18.36
C LYS A 154 -17.03 -5.48 19.42
N ASN A 155 -16.67 -5.65 20.69
CA ASN A 155 -17.39 -5.09 21.83
C ASN A 155 -16.87 -3.71 22.27
N LEU A 156 -15.73 -3.25 21.73
CA LEU A 156 -15.20 -1.92 22.01
C LEU A 156 -16.04 -0.89 21.25
N SER A 157 -16.57 0.09 21.98
CA SER A 157 -17.38 1.18 21.40
C SER A 157 -16.69 1.82 20.21
N LEU A 158 -15.38 2.01 20.30
CA LEU A 158 -14.52 2.65 19.32
C LEU A 158 -14.41 1.93 17.97
N ALA A 159 -14.49 0.61 17.98
CA ALA A 159 -14.49 -0.16 16.74
C ALA A 159 -15.88 -0.26 16.09
N THR A 160 -16.89 0.36 16.73
CA THR A 160 -18.30 0.34 16.29
C THR A 160 -18.89 1.75 16.15
N SER A 161 -18.18 2.80 16.58
CA SER A 161 -18.65 4.18 16.63
C SER A 161 -18.41 4.93 15.31
N TYR A 162 -18.71 4.29 14.18
CA TYR A 162 -18.69 4.95 12.88
C TYR A 162 -20.05 5.58 12.58
N PRO A 163 -20.10 6.68 11.82
CA PRO A 163 -21.34 7.10 11.17
C PRO A 163 -21.73 5.99 10.19
N ILE A 164 -22.79 5.26 10.53
CA ILE A 164 -23.35 4.17 9.73
C ILE A 164 -24.73 4.59 9.26
N GLU A 165 -24.94 4.54 7.95
CA GLU A 165 -26.23 4.78 7.31
C GLU A 165 -26.59 3.57 6.45
N GLY A 166 -27.58 2.79 6.89
CA GLY A 166 -27.95 1.53 6.26
C GLY A 166 -26.77 0.55 6.19
N GLU A 167 -26.38 0.16 4.98
CA GLU A 167 -25.28 -0.76 4.67
C GLU A 167 -23.96 -0.05 4.35
N SER A 168 -23.83 1.22 4.74
CA SER A 168 -22.65 2.03 4.47
C SER A 168 -22.01 2.60 5.74
N ALA A 169 -20.68 2.70 5.74
CA ALA A 169 -19.91 3.36 6.80
C ALA A 169 -19.14 4.54 6.22
N TYR A 170 -19.23 5.72 6.85
CA TYR A 170 -18.49 6.90 6.41
C TYR A 170 -17.15 7.03 7.14
N PHE A 171 -16.08 7.30 6.40
CA PHE A 171 -14.75 7.58 6.95
C PHE A 171 -13.92 8.43 5.96
N HIS A 172 -13.43 9.59 6.41
CA HIS A 172 -12.53 10.49 5.64
C HIS A 172 -13.00 10.79 4.20
N GLY A 173 -14.24 11.26 4.05
CA GLY A 173 -14.81 11.58 2.73
C GLY A 173 -15.25 10.36 1.90
N ILE A 174 -15.00 9.15 2.38
CA ILE A 174 -15.34 7.89 1.69
C ILE A 174 -16.54 7.24 2.36
N THR A 175 -17.52 6.85 1.56
CA THR A 175 -18.64 6.02 2.01
C THR A 175 -18.35 4.58 1.65
N PHE A 176 -17.87 3.78 2.59
CA PHE A 176 -17.54 2.36 2.42
C PHE A 176 -18.79 1.48 2.40
N GLN A 177 -18.79 0.45 1.54
CA GLN A 177 -19.86 -0.55 1.40
C GLN A 177 -19.26 -1.95 1.33
N THR A 178 -19.99 -2.94 1.85
CA THR A 178 -19.57 -4.34 1.75
C THR A 178 -19.29 -4.71 0.29
N GLY A 179 -18.07 -5.20 0.03
CA GLY A 179 -17.60 -5.52 -1.32
C GLY A 179 -16.64 -4.50 -1.91
N ASP A 180 -16.44 -3.34 -1.27
CA ASP A 180 -15.40 -2.40 -1.70
C ASP A 180 -14.02 -3.04 -1.57
N LEU A 181 -13.26 -3.00 -2.65
CA LEU A 181 -11.89 -3.45 -2.71
C LEU A 181 -10.98 -2.34 -2.23
N ILE A 182 -9.98 -2.71 -1.44
CA ILE A 182 -8.93 -1.79 -0.99
C ILE A 182 -7.64 -2.28 -1.62
N VAL A 183 -6.99 -1.41 -2.38
CA VAL A 183 -5.67 -1.65 -2.97
C VAL A 183 -4.74 -0.58 -2.46
N GLY A 184 -3.56 -0.95 -1.96
CA GLY A 184 -2.64 0.07 -1.49
C GLY A 184 -1.29 -0.44 -1.02
N ASP A 185 -0.56 0.48 -0.44
CA ASP A 185 0.78 0.27 0.10
C ASP A 185 0.68 0.06 1.61
N THR A 186 1.14 -1.12 2.02
CA THR A 186 1.35 -1.43 3.43
C THR A 186 2.59 -0.71 3.95
N ASN A 187 2.60 -0.36 5.24
CA ASN A 187 3.76 0.20 5.92
C ASN A 187 4.82 -0.87 6.28
N THR A 188 4.78 -2.01 5.59
CA THR A 188 5.91 -2.93 5.55
C THR A 188 6.83 -2.45 4.44
N TYR A 189 8.08 -2.15 4.79
CA TYR A 189 9.11 -1.71 3.85
C TYR A 189 9.40 -2.76 2.75
N SER A 190 8.83 -3.96 2.84
CA SER A 190 8.86 -4.96 1.80
C SER A 190 7.88 -4.63 0.68
N TYR A 191 8.40 -4.30 -0.50
CA TYR A 191 7.73 -4.75 -1.72
C TYR A 191 7.99 -6.24 -1.82
N GLU A 192 6.94 -7.05 -1.87
CA GLU A 192 7.15 -8.46 -2.14
C GLU A 192 7.92 -8.57 -3.47
N LEU A 193 8.94 -9.44 -3.56
CA LEU A 193 9.63 -9.80 -4.81
C LEU A 193 8.68 -9.88 -6.03
N THR A 194 7.45 -10.34 -5.78
CA THR A 194 6.39 -10.45 -6.75
C THR A 194 5.96 -9.10 -7.33
N THR A 195 5.90 -8.01 -6.56
CA THR A 195 5.47 -6.69 -7.02
C THR A 195 6.53 -6.00 -7.88
N ALA A 196 7.80 -6.06 -7.48
CA ALA A 196 8.91 -5.45 -8.20
C ALA A 196 9.21 -6.12 -9.56
N THR A 197 8.69 -7.32 -9.80
CA THR A 197 9.03 -8.11 -11.00
C THR A 197 7.91 -8.19 -12.03
N ARG A 198 6.87 -7.35 -11.90
CA ARG A 198 5.69 -7.32 -12.77
C ARG A 198 5.88 -6.42 -13.99
N ASP A 199 5.13 -6.73 -15.04
CA ASP A 199 5.01 -5.88 -16.23
C ASP A 199 4.17 -4.63 -16.00
N THR A 200 3.23 -4.67 -15.05
CA THR A 200 2.56 -3.47 -14.53
C THR A 200 3.33 -2.91 -13.34
N GLU A 201 3.96 -1.75 -13.51
CA GLU A 201 4.57 -1.02 -12.39
C GLU A 201 3.50 -0.63 -11.33
N GLU A 202 3.88 -0.72 -10.05
CA GLU A 202 3.00 -0.80 -8.89
C GLU A 202 1.95 0.32 -8.73
N THR A 203 0.68 -0.08 -8.60
CA THR A 203 -0.40 0.75 -8.04
C THR A 203 -0.64 0.48 -6.55
N GLY A 204 -0.21 -0.69 -6.04
CA GLY A 204 -0.21 -1.07 -4.63
C GLY A 204 0.45 -2.45 -4.40
N ASN A 205 0.95 -2.70 -3.19
CA ASN A 205 1.58 -3.98 -2.82
C ASN A 205 0.63 -4.96 -2.13
N HIS A 206 -0.57 -4.50 -1.73
CA HIS A 206 -1.51 -5.30 -0.96
C HIS A 206 -2.95 -5.10 -1.42
N SER A 207 -3.80 -6.10 -1.16
CA SER A 207 -5.23 -6.01 -1.41
C SER A 207 -6.04 -6.52 -0.22
N ALA A 208 -7.19 -5.90 -0.01
CA ALA A 208 -8.13 -6.23 1.05
C ALA A 208 -9.56 -5.95 0.58
N ILE A 209 -10.54 -6.34 1.39
CA ILE A 209 -11.95 -6.07 1.11
C ILE A 209 -12.65 -5.53 2.35
N PHE A 210 -13.43 -4.47 2.16
CA PHE A 210 -14.28 -3.92 3.20
C PHE A 210 -15.57 -4.71 3.32
N VAL A 211 -15.97 -4.98 4.56
CA VAL A 211 -17.19 -5.71 4.91
C VAL A 211 -17.81 -5.09 6.16
N LEU A 212 -19.08 -4.74 6.07
CA LEU A 212 -19.87 -4.28 7.20
C LEU A 212 -20.43 -5.50 7.97
N MET A 213 -19.69 -5.98 8.97
CA MET A 213 -20.08 -7.16 9.74
C MET A 213 -21.25 -6.85 10.68
N HIS A 214 -22.18 -7.80 10.87
CA HIS A 214 -23.26 -7.67 11.84
C HIS A 214 -23.04 -8.60 13.02
N VAL A 215 -22.80 -8.03 14.20
CA VAL A 215 -22.58 -8.81 15.43
C VAL A 215 -23.42 -8.27 16.56
N ASN A 216 -24.18 -9.15 17.21
CA ASN A 216 -25.02 -8.81 18.35
C ASN A 216 -25.94 -7.60 18.07
N GLY A 217 -26.51 -7.54 16.85
CA GLY A 217 -27.38 -6.44 16.41
C GLY A 217 -26.67 -5.13 16.09
N ARG A 218 -25.33 -5.10 16.03
CA ARG A 218 -24.53 -3.91 15.67
C ARG A 218 -23.80 -4.12 14.36
N SER A 219 -23.64 -3.03 13.59
CA SER A 219 -22.82 -3.00 12.38
C SER A 219 -21.38 -2.60 12.72
N VAL A 220 -20.42 -3.34 12.17
CA VAL A 220 -19.01 -3.25 12.53
C VAL A 220 -18.17 -3.13 11.25
N PRO A 221 -17.70 -1.92 10.91
CA PRO A 221 -16.88 -1.68 9.72
C PRO A 221 -15.55 -2.41 9.82
N THR A 222 -15.36 -3.42 8.97
CA THR A 222 -14.24 -4.36 9.06
C THR A 222 -13.56 -4.49 7.71
N VAL A 223 -12.23 -4.46 7.70
CA VAL A 223 -11.39 -4.79 6.55
C VAL A 223 -10.86 -6.19 6.75
N PHE A 224 -11.09 -7.05 5.76
CA PHE A 224 -10.53 -8.39 5.70
C PHE A 224 -9.36 -8.42 4.74
N ASP A 225 -8.23 -8.93 5.22
CA ASP A 225 -7.03 -9.08 4.43
C ASP A 225 -6.28 -10.37 4.76
N MET A 226 -5.29 -10.71 3.95
CA MET A 226 -4.40 -11.85 4.16
C MET A 226 -3.01 -11.36 4.53
N HIS A 227 -2.47 -11.79 5.65
CA HIS A 227 -1.12 -11.46 6.08
C HIS A 227 -0.30 -12.74 6.29
N ALA A 228 1.00 -12.62 6.55
CA ALA A 228 1.90 -13.76 6.73
C ALA A 228 1.40 -14.81 7.76
N ASP A 229 0.62 -14.38 8.76
CA ASP A 229 0.03 -15.25 9.80
C ASP A 229 -1.39 -15.76 9.48
N GLY A 230 -1.97 -15.38 8.34
CA GLY A 230 -3.29 -15.80 7.86
C GLY A 230 -4.29 -14.66 7.65
N VAL A 231 -5.57 -15.02 7.55
CA VAL A 231 -6.69 -14.07 7.37
C VAL A 231 -6.84 -13.21 8.62
N ARG A 232 -6.89 -11.89 8.44
CA ARG A 232 -7.19 -10.94 9.52
C ARG A 232 -8.52 -10.24 9.27
N ALA A 233 -9.16 -9.88 10.39
CA ALA A 233 -10.35 -9.05 10.43
C ALA A 233 -10.00 -7.82 11.27
N THR A 234 -9.83 -6.69 10.60
CA THR A 234 -9.28 -5.46 11.19
C THR A 234 -10.36 -4.37 11.18
N PRO A 235 -10.61 -3.64 12.27
CA PRO A 235 -11.56 -2.53 12.22
C PRO A 235 -11.04 -1.47 11.27
N LEU A 236 -11.93 -0.81 10.52
CA LEU A 236 -11.55 0.14 9.47
C LEU A 236 -10.54 1.21 9.97
N SER A 237 -10.82 1.88 11.08
CA SER A 237 -9.96 2.89 11.71
C SER A 237 -8.57 2.38 12.07
N HIS A 238 -8.47 1.11 12.46
CA HIS A 238 -7.18 0.50 12.76
C HIS A 238 -6.45 0.15 11.46
N TYR A 239 -7.16 -0.38 10.47
CA TYR A 239 -6.57 -0.69 9.17
C TYR A 239 -5.99 0.56 8.50
N LEU A 240 -6.63 1.72 8.67
CA LEU A 240 -6.18 3.00 8.12
C LEU A 240 -5.05 3.67 8.93
N ASN A 241 -4.47 2.99 9.92
CA ASN A 241 -3.38 3.53 10.71
C ASN A 241 -2.05 3.54 9.91
N GLY A 242 -1.29 4.63 10.05
CA GLY A 242 0.02 4.83 9.40
C GLY A 242 1.10 3.80 9.76
N ARG A 243 0.87 2.95 10.77
CA ARG A 243 1.74 1.82 11.10
C ARG A 243 1.45 0.56 10.29
N ILE A 244 0.26 0.44 9.71
CA ILE A 244 -0.19 -0.72 8.94
C ILE A 244 -0.13 -0.40 7.45
N ASN A 245 -0.58 0.78 7.05
CA ASN A 245 -0.65 1.20 5.65
C ASN A 245 -0.06 2.61 5.49
N THR A 246 0.43 2.93 4.29
CA THR A 246 0.95 4.27 3.96
C THR A 246 0.04 5.01 2.98
N TYR A 247 -0.59 4.29 2.06
CA TYR A 247 -1.52 4.83 1.07
C TYR A 247 -2.52 3.77 0.62
N LEU A 248 -3.80 4.10 0.47
CA LEU A 248 -4.85 3.16 0.09
C LEU A 248 -5.82 3.78 -0.89
N GLU A 249 -6.15 3.07 -1.95
CA GLU A 249 -7.23 3.39 -2.90
C GLU A 249 -8.40 2.43 -2.68
N VAL A 250 -9.62 2.95 -2.79
CA VAL A 250 -10.85 2.20 -2.60
C VAL A 250 -11.58 2.09 -3.93
N TYR A 251 -11.87 0.87 -4.33
CA TYR A 251 -12.51 0.52 -5.59
C TYR A 251 -13.85 -0.17 -5.34
N ARG A 252 -14.86 0.21 -6.11
CA ARG A 252 -16.21 -0.34 -6.02
C ARG A 252 -16.63 -0.89 -7.37
N LEU A 253 -17.28 -2.05 -7.35
CA LEU A 253 -17.93 -2.60 -8.53
C LEU A 253 -18.96 -1.60 -9.08
N ASP A 254 -18.91 -1.35 -10.38
CA ASP A 254 -19.74 -0.33 -11.00
C ASP A 254 -21.24 -0.63 -10.82
N GLU A 255 -22.04 0.42 -10.93
CA GLU A 255 -23.48 0.34 -10.71
C GLU A 255 -24.19 -0.57 -11.73
N LYS A 256 -23.67 -0.73 -12.95
CA LYS A 256 -24.27 -1.61 -13.96
C LYS A 256 -24.04 -3.07 -13.59
N GLU A 257 -22.82 -3.42 -13.20
CA GLU A 257 -22.44 -4.76 -12.76
C GLU A 257 -23.16 -5.15 -11.47
N ARG A 258 -23.27 -4.23 -10.49
CA ARG A 258 -24.00 -4.49 -9.24
C ARG A 258 -25.48 -4.82 -9.45
N ARG A 259 -26.13 -4.28 -10.48
CA ARG A 259 -27.54 -4.58 -10.80
C ARG A 259 -27.76 -5.99 -11.34
N LEU A 260 -26.70 -6.65 -11.80
CA LEU A 260 -26.76 -8.03 -12.29
C LEU A 260 -26.61 -9.05 -11.16
N LEU A 261 -26.21 -8.62 -9.96
CA LEU A 261 -26.02 -9.48 -8.81
C LEU A 261 -27.35 -9.78 -8.10
N ASP A 262 -27.38 -10.93 -7.40
CA ASP A 262 -28.48 -11.26 -6.50
C ASP A 262 -28.64 -10.18 -5.41
N LYS A 263 -29.88 -9.88 -5.00
CA LYS A 263 -30.14 -8.86 -3.96
C LYS A 263 -29.40 -9.08 -2.64
N ASP A 264 -28.98 -10.31 -2.35
CA ASP A 264 -28.30 -10.72 -1.13
C ASP A 264 -26.77 -10.87 -1.29
N TRP A 265 -26.17 -10.40 -2.39
CA TRP A 265 -24.74 -10.60 -2.69
C TRP A 265 -23.80 -10.13 -1.56
N GLN A 266 -24.09 -8.98 -0.92
CA GLN A 266 -23.32 -8.48 0.21
C GLN A 266 -23.41 -9.43 1.43
N SER A 267 -24.59 -10.00 1.68
CA SER A 267 -24.78 -11.00 2.74
C SER A 267 -24.03 -12.29 2.46
N LYS A 268 -23.90 -12.69 1.18
CA LYS A 268 -23.08 -13.84 0.79
C LYS A 268 -21.58 -13.61 1.05
N ILE A 269 -21.08 -12.40 0.76
CA ILE A 269 -19.70 -11.99 1.12
C ILE A 269 -19.48 -12.05 2.63
N ARG A 270 -20.42 -11.52 3.43
CA ARG A 270 -20.34 -11.60 4.90
C ARG A 270 -20.28 -13.04 5.40
N ALA A 271 -21.20 -13.88 4.94
CA ALA A 271 -21.27 -15.28 5.32
C ALA A 271 -20.01 -16.08 4.90
N TYR A 272 -19.32 -15.65 3.83
CA TYR A 272 -18.02 -16.20 3.47
C TYR A 272 -16.96 -15.89 4.54
N PHE A 273 -16.82 -14.64 4.96
CA PHE A 273 -15.83 -14.25 5.98
C PHE A 273 -16.14 -14.82 7.36
N GLU A 274 -17.40 -14.91 7.75
CA GLU A 274 -17.82 -15.61 8.98
C GLU A 274 -17.31 -17.06 9.02
N LYS A 275 -17.26 -17.74 7.87
CA LYS A 275 -16.77 -19.13 7.75
C LYS A 275 -15.26 -19.21 7.60
N VAL A 276 -14.63 -18.31 6.85
CA VAL A 276 -13.21 -18.42 6.47
C VAL A 276 -12.28 -18.10 7.63
N VAL A 277 -12.62 -17.11 8.45
CA VAL A 277 -11.74 -16.72 9.57
C VAL A 277 -11.67 -17.84 10.62
N LEU A 278 -12.68 -18.73 10.68
CA LEU A 278 -12.68 -19.92 11.55
C LEU A 278 -11.76 -21.06 11.06
N LYS A 279 -11.34 -21.05 9.78
CA LYS A 279 -10.69 -22.21 9.13
C LYS A 279 -9.15 -22.18 9.12
N GLN A 280 -8.51 -21.24 9.83
CA GLN A 280 -7.04 -21.12 9.93
C GLN A 280 -6.32 -21.24 8.57
N ARG A 281 -6.64 -20.32 7.65
CA ARG A 281 -5.98 -20.27 6.34
C ARG A 281 -4.56 -19.70 6.48
N SER A 282 -3.57 -20.32 5.83
CA SER A 282 -2.19 -19.81 5.77
C SER A 282 -1.96 -18.91 4.57
N TYR A 283 -0.99 -18.00 4.71
CA TYR A 283 -0.47 -17.22 3.58
C TYR A 283 0.23 -18.13 2.57
N LYS A 284 -0.06 -17.93 1.29
CA LYS A 284 0.55 -18.65 0.15
C LYS A 284 1.65 -17.79 -0.49
N PHE A 285 2.91 -18.23 -0.43
CA PHE A 285 4.03 -17.62 -1.20
C PHE A 285 4.25 -18.29 -2.56
N ASP A 286 3.46 -19.31 -2.87
CA ASP A 286 3.45 -19.96 -4.18
C ASP A 286 2.37 -19.34 -5.06
N PHE A 287 2.76 -18.46 -5.98
CA PHE A 287 1.83 -17.77 -6.87
C PHE A 287 1.55 -18.57 -8.15
N THR A 288 1.63 -19.91 -8.10
CA THR A 288 1.16 -20.74 -9.22
C THR A 288 -0.33 -20.52 -9.44
N ALA A 289 -0.66 -19.80 -10.51
CA ALA A 289 -2.04 -19.59 -10.93
C ALA A 289 -2.66 -20.92 -11.32
N ARG A 290 -3.88 -21.15 -10.84
CA ARG A 290 -4.80 -22.19 -11.36
C ARG A 290 -4.31 -23.63 -11.30
N VAL A 291 -3.31 -23.97 -10.51
CA VAL A 291 -3.25 -25.35 -10.04
C VAL A 291 -4.49 -25.49 -9.16
N GLU A 292 -5.40 -26.38 -9.54
CA GLU A 292 -6.50 -26.84 -8.68
C GLU A 292 -5.91 -27.07 -7.30
N ASN A 293 -6.06 -26.06 -6.43
CA ASN A 293 -5.31 -26.02 -5.19
C ASN A 293 -5.99 -27.07 -4.31
N ASN A 294 -5.49 -28.30 -4.35
CA ASN A 294 -6.04 -29.43 -3.63
C ASN A 294 -6.09 -29.15 -2.12
N ASP A 295 -5.34 -28.15 -1.65
CA ASP A 295 -5.45 -27.61 -0.31
C ASP A 295 -6.14 -26.25 -0.32
N ARG A 296 -7.45 -26.26 -0.06
CA ARG A 296 -8.28 -25.04 0.03
C ARG A 296 -7.81 -24.09 1.14
N ASN A 297 -6.84 -24.48 1.99
CA ASN A 297 -6.45 -23.73 3.19
C ASN A 297 -5.37 -22.66 2.97
N MET A 298 -4.94 -22.41 1.75
CA MET A 298 -3.84 -21.48 1.44
C MET A 298 -4.31 -20.39 0.47
N LEU A 299 -4.07 -19.13 0.81
CA LEU A 299 -4.52 -17.98 0.01
C LEU A 299 -3.47 -16.85 0.03
N THR A 300 -3.33 -16.12 -1.08
CA THR A 300 -2.73 -14.78 -1.12
C THR A 300 -3.77 -13.71 -0.70
N CYS A 301 -3.34 -12.44 -0.58
CA CYS A 301 -4.27 -11.33 -0.36
C CYS A 301 -5.28 -11.16 -1.50
N THR A 302 -4.83 -11.33 -2.74
CA THR A 302 -5.68 -11.22 -3.93
C THR A 302 -6.64 -12.40 -4.08
N GLU A 303 -6.19 -13.62 -3.81
CA GLU A 303 -7.03 -14.83 -3.84
C GLU A 303 -8.13 -14.77 -2.75
N LEU A 304 -7.83 -14.24 -1.55
CA LEU A 304 -8.83 -14.04 -0.50
C LEU A 304 -9.97 -13.12 -0.97
N VAL A 305 -9.60 -11.99 -1.60
CA VAL A 305 -10.54 -11.03 -2.16
C VAL A 305 -11.36 -11.67 -3.30
N GLU A 306 -10.71 -12.39 -4.20
CA GLU A 306 -11.37 -13.07 -5.31
C GLU A 306 -12.36 -14.14 -4.84
N GLU A 307 -12.01 -14.96 -3.85
CA GLU A 307 -12.92 -15.96 -3.27
C GLU A 307 -14.15 -15.30 -2.61
N ALA A 308 -13.95 -14.18 -1.92
CA ALA A 308 -15.05 -13.41 -1.33
C ALA A 308 -15.99 -12.85 -2.41
N MET A 309 -15.43 -12.21 -3.44
CA MET A 309 -16.19 -11.70 -4.58
C MET A 309 -16.98 -12.81 -5.28
N ARG A 310 -16.35 -13.97 -5.51
CA ARG A 310 -16.99 -15.14 -6.11
C ARG A 310 -18.14 -15.65 -5.25
N ALA A 311 -18.01 -15.64 -3.92
CA ALA A 311 -19.11 -15.97 -3.01
C ALA A 311 -20.30 -15.01 -3.16
N GLY A 312 -20.03 -13.73 -3.43
CA GLY A 312 -21.03 -12.73 -3.79
C GLY A 312 -21.62 -12.85 -5.20
N GLY A 313 -21.17 -13.81 -6.02
CA GLY A 313 -21.60 -13.95 -7.41
C GLY A 313 -20.91 -12.98 -8.39
N ILE A 314 -19.87 -12.27 -7.94
CA ILE A 314 -19.07 -11.39 -8.80
C ILE A 314 -18.10 -12.27 -9.60
N ALA A 315 -18.10 -12.11 -10.92
CA ALA A 315 -17.20 -12.87 -11.79
C ALA A 315 -15.72 -12.52 -11.50
N PRO A 316 -14.80 -13.51 -11.58
CA PRO A 316 -13.39 -13.30 -11.29
C PRO A 316 -12.74 -12.29 -12.25
N VAL A 317 -11.62 -11.70 -11.84
CA VAL A 317 -10.80 -10.87 -12.74
C VAL A 317 -10.13 -11.80 -13.77
N THR A 318 -10.23 -11.45 -15.05
CA THR A 318 -9.78 -12.31 -16.15
C THR A 318 -8.40 -11.95 -16.67
N GLU A 319 -8.04 -10.66 -16.63
CA GLU A 319 -6.74 -10.17 -17.06
C GLU A 319 -5.77 -10.22 -15.88
N LEU A 320 -4.73 -11.02 -16.01
CA LEU A 320 -3.72 -11.22 -14.99
C LEU A 320 -2.43 -10.49 -15.37
N THR A 321 -1.77 -9.94 -14.37
CA THR A 321 -0.44 -9.34 -14.52
C THR A 321 0.60 -10.43 -14.76
N THR A 322 1.60 -10.12 -15.59
CA THR A 322 2.65 -11.05 -15.98
C THR A 322 3.96 -10.68 -15.31
N THR A 323 4.73 -11.69 -14.87
CA THR A 323 6.13 -11.46 -14.46
C THR A 323 6.98 -11.13 -15.68
N LEU A 324 7.81 -10.10 -15.57
CA LEU A 324 8.80 -9.74 -16.59
C LEU A 324 9.65 -10.97 -16.96
N PRO A 325 9.87 -11.28 -18.25
CA PRO A 325 10.54 -12.52 -18.67
C PRO A 325 11.89 -12.75 -17.98
N VAL A 326 12.71 -11.70 -17.88
CA VAL A 326 14.04 -11.75 -17.24
C VAL A 326 13.95 -12.05 -15.75
N ALA A 327 12.98 -11.44 -15.05
CA ALA A 327 12.77 -11.71 -13.64
C ALA A 327 12.21 -13.12 -13.41
N TYR A 328 11.35 -13.61 -14.31
CA TYR A 328 10.82 -14.96 -14.27
C TYR A 328 11.94 -16.03 -14.35
N GLU A 329 12.88 -15.89 -15.29
CA GLU A 329 14.04 -16.79 -15.43
C GLU A 329 14.91 -16.83 -14.18
N VAL A 330 15.02 -15.71 -13.47
CA VAL A 330 15.78 -15.62 -12.23
C VAL A 330 15.01 -16.25 -11.07
N ILE A 331 13.74 -15.87 -10.88
CA ILE A 331 12.95 -16.32 -9.72
C ILE A 331 12.68 -17.83 -9.80
N THR A 332 12.49 -18.37 -11.00
CA THR A 332 12.29 -19.82 -11.21
C THR A 332 13.46 -20.67 -10.68
N LYS A 333 14.67 -20.12 -10.57
CA LYS A 333 15.82 -20.78 -9.93
C LYS A 333 15.63 -21.02 -8.42
N PHE A 334 14.76 -20.25 -7.79
CA PHE A 334 14.44 -20.32 -6.36
C PHE A 334 13.12 -21.03 -6.07
N GLY A 335 12.42 -21.52 -7.09
CA GLY A 335 11.11 -22.16 -6.97
C GLY A 335 10.14 -21.69 -8.04
N THR A 336 8.98 -22.34 -8.17
CA THR A 336 7.99 -21.97 -9.17
C THR A 336 7.17 -20.76 -8.74
N LEU A 337 7.17 -19.72 -9.58
CA LEU A 337 6.06 -18.78 -9.70
C LEU A 337 5.32 -19.14 -11.00
N SER A 338 4.00 -18.95 -11.06
CA SER A 338 3.36 -18.86 -12.36
C SER A 338 3.83 -17.59 -13.04
N ARG A 339 3.94 -17.64 -14.38
CA ARG A 339 4.27 -16.47 -15.18
C ARG A 339 3.18 -15.41 -15.12
N GLU A 340 1.94 -15.83 -14.95
CA GLU A 340 0.76 -14.98 -14.78
C GLU A 340 0.10 -15.33 -13.45
N TYR A 341 -0.27 -14.33 -12.64
CA TYR A 341 -1.02 -14.55 -11.40
C TYR A 341 -1.79 -13.30 -11.01
N LEU A 342 -2.78 -13.45 -10.12
CA LEU A 342 -3.62 -12.34 -9.69
C LEU A 342 -2.89 -11.42 -8.72
N THR A 343 -2.87 -10.14 -9.04
CA THR A 343 -2.19 -9.06 -8.33
C THR A 343 -3.16 -7.96 -7.91
N PRO A 344 -2.81 -7.11 -6.91
CA PRO A 344 -3.66 -5.97 -6.55
C PRO A 344 -3.94 -5.03 -7.73
N ALA A 345 -2.96 -4.85 -8.63
CA ALA A 345 -3.09 -4.01 -9.82
C ALA A 345 -4.16 -4.52 -10.80
N ASP A 346 -4.42 -5.83 -10.83
CA ASP A 346 -5.45 -6.40 -11.71
C ASP A 346 -6.86 -5.90 -11.34
N PHE A 347 -7.13 -5.64 -10.05
CA PHE A 347 -8.39 -5.02 -9.62
C PHE A 347 -8.50 -3.55 -10.04
N VAL A 348 -7.37 -2.84 -10.09
CA VAL A 348 -7.31 -1.42 -10.47
C VAL A 348 -7.63 -1.23 -11.95
N PHE A 349 -7.16 -2.15 -12.79
CA PHE A 349 -7.33 -2.07 -14.24
C PHE A 349 -8.57 -2.80 -14.76
N ASP A 350 -9.27 -3.57 -13.93
CA ASP A 350 -10.52 -4.18 -14.32
C ASP A 350 -11.61 -3.10 -14.46
N GLY A 351 -12.07 -2.90 -15.70
CA GLY A 351 -12.99 -1.83 -16.08
C GLY A 351 -14.34 -1.84 -15.35
N ARG A 352 -14.69 -2.95 -14.70
CA ARG A 352 -15.88 -3.10 -13.86
C ARG A 352 -15.74 -2.40 -12.51
N PHE A 353 -14.53 -2.11 -12.07
CA PHE A 353 -14.30 -1.40 -10.81
C PHE A 353 -14.05 0.08 -11.08
N LYS A 354 -14.54 0.92 -10.16
CA LYS A 354 -14.34 2.37 -10.17
C LYS A 354 -13.78 2.80 -8.83
N MET A 355 -12.79 3.67 -8.87
CA MET A 355 -12.28 4.29 -7.66
C MET A 355 -13.38 5.16 -7.04
N VAL A 356 -13.60 5.01 -5.74
CA VAL A 356 -14.59 5.80 -4.97
C VAL A 356 -13.93 6.71 -3.94
N GLY A 357 -12.64 6.55 -3.70
CA GLY A 357 -11.85 7.40 -2.81
C GLY A 357 -10.47 6.82 -2.56
N TYR A 358 -9.68 7.56 -1.78
CA TYR A 358 -8.37 7.10 -1.30
C TYR A 358 -8.03 7.74 0.05
N VAL A 359 -7.10 7.13 0.76
CA VAL A 359 -6.60 7.56 2.07
C VAL A 359 -5.08 7.57 2.06
N ASP A 360 -4.49 8.68 2.46
CA ASP A 360 -3.04 8.92 2.53
C ASP A 360 -2.59 9.16 3.97
N MET A 361 -1.59 8.40 4.44
CA MET A 361 -1.10 8.46 5.82
C MET A 361 0.11 9.40 5.96
N LEU A 362 0.37 10.19 4.93
CA LEU A 362 1.42 11.21 4.85
C LEU A 362 2.83 10.61 5.03
N ASN A 363 3.04 9.44 4.43
CA ASN A 363 4.29 8.66 4.47
C ASN A 363 5.07 8.69 3.15
N ILE A 364 4.81 9.70 2.31
CA ILE A 364 5.39 9.85 0.97
C ILE A 364 6.92 9.72 0.90
N LYS A 365 7.65 10.24 1.89
CA LYS A 365 9.13 10.11 1.93
C LYS A 365 9.56 8.64 1.94
N THR A 366 8.89 7.83 2.75
CA THR A 366 9.10 6.39 2.81
C THR A 366 8.67 5.76 1.50
N ASN A 367 7.46 6.05 1.00
CA ASN A 367 6.93 5.45 -0.22
C ASN A 367 7.83 5.70 -1.45
N ILE A 368 8.39 6.91 -1.61
CA ILE A 368 9.36 7.24 -2.67
C ILE A 368 10.65 6.42 -2.54
N LEU A 369 11.21 6.32 -1.34
CA LEU A 369 12.44 5.55 -1.11
C LEU A 369 12.23 4.05 -1.37
N VAL A 370 11.11 3.50 -0.90
CA VAL A 370 10.76 2.10 -1.14
C VAL A 370 10.56 1.87 -2.65
N LYS A 371 9.95 2.81 -3.40
CA LYS A 371 9.83 2.69 -4.85
C LYS A 371 11.18 2.75 -5.58
N LEU A 372 12.04 3.68 -5.17
CA LEU A 372 13.39 3.78 -5.73
C LEU A 372 14.17 2.48 -5.50
N GLU A 373 14.02 1.87 -4.32
CA GLU A 373 14.60 0.57 -4.02
C GLU A 373 14.06 -0.54 -4.92
N SER A 374 12.73 -0.65 -5.10
CA SER A 374 12.13 -1.59 -6.06
C SER A 374 12.68 -1.42 -7.47
N ASN A 375 12.89 -0.17 -7.92
CA ASN A 375 13.48 0.11 -9.22
C ASN A 375 14.95 -0.35 -9.29
N VAL A 376 15.73 -0.16 -8.22
CA VAL A 376 17.10 -0.69 -8.10
C VAL A 376 17.10 -2.20 -8.29
N PHE A 377 16.25 -2.88 -7.52
CA PHE A 377 16.16 -4.33 -7.57
C PHE A 377 15.71 -4.85 -8.94
N SER A 378 14.68 -4.24 -9.54
CA SER A 378 14.19 -4.58 -10.86
C SER A 378 15.28 -4.51 -11.93
N ARG A 379 16.13 -3.48 -11.86
CA ARG A 379 17.26 -3.31 -12.78
C ARG A 379 18.32 -4.38 -12.58
N VAL A 380 18.69 -4.65 -11.33
CA VAL A 380 19.65 -5.71 -10.99
C VAL A 380 19.18 -7.08 -11.49
N LEU A 381 17.89 -7.40 -11.35
CA LEU A 381 17.33 -8.63 -11.89
C LEU A 381 17.38 -8.69 -13.43
N LYS A 382 17.10 -7.58 -14.11
CA LYS A 382 17.15 -7.46 -15.58
C LYS A 382 18.56 -7.63 -16.13
N GLU A 383 19.57 -7.14 -15.41
CA GLU A 383 20.98 -7.25 -15.79
C GLU A 383 21.55 -8.69 -15.60
N GLN A 384 20.73 -9.64 -15.13
CA GLN A 384 21.05 -11.07 -14.93
C GLN A 384 22.30 -11.34 -14.08
N SER A 385 22.76 -10.35 -13.32
CA SER A 385 24.04 -10.36 -12.64
C SER A 385 24.04 -11.15 -11.32
N ILE A 386 23.06 -12.05 -11.11
CA ILE A 386 23.02 -12.95 -9.96
C ILE A 386 24.02 -14.09 -10.14
N ASN A 387 25.27 -13.82 -9.78
CA ASN A 387 26.24 -14.87 -9.57
C ASN A 387 27.12 -14.58 -8.36
N THR A 388 26.67 -14.99 -7.17
CA THR A 388 27.56 -15.16 -6.01
C THR A 388 27.08 -16.30 -5.10
N ASN A 389 27.98 -17.24 -4.83
CA ASN A 389 27.76 -18.41 -3.98
C ASN A 389 27.30 -18.05 -2.54
N LYS A 390 27.55 -16.82 -2.09
CA LYS A 390 27.23 -16.34 -0.74
C LYS A 390 25.73 -16.04 -0.54
N VAL A 391 25.04 -15.41 -1.50
CA VAL A 391 23.57 -15.24 -1.43
C VAL A 391 22.90 -16.58 -1.48
N LEU A 392 23.33 -17.44 -2.41
CA LEU A 392 22.81 -18.80 -2.50
C LEU A 392 23.01 -19.54 -1.17
N LYS A 393 24.16 -19.37 -0.50
CA LYS A 393 24.39 -19.94 0.83
C LYS A 393 23.43 -19.39 1.89
N GLU A 394 23.15 -18.08 1.89
CA GLU A 394 22.22 -17.48 2.84
C GLU A 394 20.76 -17.83 2.59
N ILE A 395 20.32 -17.80 1.34
CA ILE A 395 19.02 -18.32 0.91
C ILE A 395 18.90 -19.79 1.31
N ASN A 396 19.89 -20.63 0.99
CA ASN A 396 19.90 -22.04 1.37
C ASN A 396 19.87 -22.24 2.90
N ARG A 397 20.54 -21.40 3.68
CA ARG A 397 20.51 -21.46 5.16
C ARG A 397 19.13 -21.10 5.69
N LYS A 398 18.53 -20.00 5.21
CA LYS A 398 17.16 -19.58 5.56
C LYS A 398 16.15 -20.64 5.12
N ALA A 399 16.24 -21.16 3.90
CA ALA A 399 15.38 -22.22 3.36
C ALA A 399 15.45 -23.52 4.17
N LYS A 400 16.64 -23.97 4.57
CA LYS A 400 16.80 -25.11 5.50
C LYS A 400 16.14 -24.85 6.85
N SER A 401 16.16 -23.60 7.32
CA SER A 401 15.54 -23.20 8.58
C SER A 401 14.01 -23.21 8.46
N ILE A 402 13.47 -22.66 7.37
CA ILE A 402 12.04 -22.72 6.99
C ILE A 402 11.55 -24.17 6.93
N ALA A 403 12.28 -25.05 6.22
CA ALA A 403 11.94 -26.47 6.12
C ALA A 403 11.90 -27.14 7.51
N LYS A 404 12.85 -26.82 8.39
CA LYS A 404 12.86 -27.33 9.78
C LYS A 404 11.70 -26.80 10.62
N ILE A 405 11.28 -25.54 10.42
CA ILE A 405 10.12 -24.95 11.10
C ILE A 405 8.82 -25.61 10.66
N ARG A 406 8.71 -26.04 9.40
CA ARG A 406 7.51 -26.74 8.91
C ARG A 406 7.41 -28.19 9.38
N GLN A 407 8.51 -28.82 9.76
CA GLN A 407 8.50 -30.19 10.26
C GLN A 407 7.96 -30.27 11.70
N PRO A 408 6.86 -30.99 11.96
CA PRO A 408 6.29 -31.09 13.32
C PRO A 408 7.26 -31.70 14.33
N ARG A 409 8.08 -32.64 13.87
CA ARG A 409 9.01 -33.43 14.70
C ARG A 409 10.35 -32.73 14.97
N SER A 410 10.67 -31.64 14.26
CA SER A 410 11.94 -30.93 14.42
C SER A 410 12.01 -30.23 15.78
N LEU A 411 13.03 -30.54 16.58
CA LEU A 411 13.21 -29.94 17.91
C LEU A 411 13.59 -28.46 17.81
N LEU A 412 14.47 -28.10 16.88
CA LEU A 412 14.77 -26.71 16.55
C LEU A 412 13.52 -25.98 16.01
N GLY A 413 12.73 -26.65 15.17
CA GLY A 413 11.47 -26.12 14.68
C GLY A 413 10.47 -25.84 15.81
N LYS A 414 10.35 -26.76 16.78
CA LYS A 414 9.51 -26.56 17.98
C LYS A 414 9.98 -25.35 18.80
N ILE A 415 11.29 -25.20 19.02
CA ILE A 415 11.86 -24.07 19.75
C ILE A 415 11.56 -22.77 19.01
N ILE A 416 11.88 -22.69 17.72
CA ILE A 416 11.61 -21.50 16.91
C ILE A 416 10.12 -21.16 16.94
N ARG A 417 9.24 -22.14 16.73
CA ARG A 417 7.78 -21.97 16.83
C ARG A 417 7.34 -21.49 18.21
N SER A 418 7.94 -21.98 19.29
CA SER A 418 7.59 -21.55 20.66
C SER A 418 8.04 -20.13 21.01
N VAL A 419 9.09 -19.60 20.38
CA VAL A 419 9.58 -18.23 20.63
C VAL A 419 9.06 -17.20 19.63
N SER A 420 8.56 -17.66 18.49
CA SER A 420 7.94 -16.83 17.44
C SER A 420 6.43 -16.96 17.43
N ASP A 421 5.86 -17.74 18.35
CA ASP A 421 4.48 -18.22 18.44
C ASP A 421 3.95 -18.96 17.18
N LEU A 422 4.77 -19.20 16.14
CA LEU A 422 4.32 -19.75 14.84
C LEU A 422 3.73 -21.15 14.99
N THR A 423 2.53 -21.38 14.47
CA THR A 423 2.01 -22.74 14.29
C THR A 423 2.42 -23.26 12.91
N ILE A 424 2.38 -24.57 12.72
CA ILE A 424 2.66 -25.15 11.39
C ILE A 424 1.59 -24.72 10.38
N LEU A 425 0.34 -24.57 10.84
CA LEU A 425 -0.81 -24.19 10.03
C LEU A 425 -0.82 -22.70 9.67
N SER A 426 -0.15 -21.85 10.47
CA SER A 426 -0.05 -20.41 10.24
C SER A 426 1.28 -20.01 9.60
N PHE A 427 2.22 -20.94 9.43
CA PHE A 427 3.50 -20.63 8.81
C PHE A 427 3.31 -20.47 7.30
N PRO A 428 3.91 -19.44 6.67
CA PRO A 428 3.91 -19.27 5.23
C PRO A 428 4.13 -20.55 4.43
N THR A 429 3.31 -20.80 3.41
CA THR A 429 3.37 -21.98 2.54
C THR A 429 4.02 -21.65 1.20
N GLY A 430 4.52 -22.65 0.46
CA GLY A 430 5.27 -22.46 -0.81
C GLY A 430 6.73 -22.89 -0.73
N GLU A 431 7.50 -22.77 -1.83
CA GLU A 431 8.87 -23.26 -1.89
C GLU A 431 9.79 -22.55 -0.87
N PRO A 432 10.50 -23.28 0.02
CA PRO A 432 11.35 -22.67 1.05
C PRO A 432 12.41 -21.70 0.51
N ASN A 433 12.97 -21.99 -0.67
CA ASN A 433 13.97 -21.13 -1.31
C ASN A 433 13.36 -19.79 -1.76
N LEU A 434 12.15 -19.81 -2.33
CA LEU A 434 11.43 -18.63 -2.75
C LEU A 434 11.06 -17.74 -1.55
N ILE A 435 10.59 -18.34 -0.46
CA ILE A 435 10.29 -17.61 0.79
C ILE A 435 11.57 -17.03 1.39
N ALA A 436 12.65 -17.81 1.43
CA ALA A 436 13.94 -17.34 1.93
C ALA A 436 14.48 -16.16 1.10
N PHE A 437 14.29 -16.20 -0.21
CA PHE A 437 14.69 -15.13 -1.11
C PHE A 437 13.87 -13.86 -0.87
N ASN A 438 12.54 -13.97 -0.78
CA ASN A 438 11.66 -12.85 -0.46
C ASN A 438 11.97 -12.22 0.91
N LEU A 439 12.19 -13.05 1.94
CA LEU A 439 12.56 -12.55 3.27
C LEU A 439 13.90 -11.83 3.29
N LEU A 440 14.91 -12.35 2.58
CA LEU A 440 16.21 -11.69 2.46
C LEU A 440 16.05 -10.33 1.79
N PHE A 441 15.28 -10.25 0.70
CA PHE A 441 15.01 -9.01 0.01
C PHE A 441 14.34 -7.97 0.92
N ASN A 442 13.24 -8.36 1.56
CA ASN A 442 12.46 -7.50 2.45
C ASN A 442 13.29 -6.92 3.60
N GLU A 443 14.15 -7.74 4.23
CA GLU A 443 15.04 -7.31 5.31
C GLU A 443 16.02 -6.23 4.86
N GLU A 444 16.47 -6.32 3.61
CA GLU A 444 17.48 -5.43 3.05
C GLU A 444 16.88 -4.11 2.57
N THR A 445 15.70 -4.15 1.93
CA THR A 445 14.89 -2.96 1.64
C THR A 445 14.58 -2.20 2.92
N GLU A 446 14.08 -2.90 3.95
CA GLU A 446 13.76 -2.29 5.25
C GLU A 446 14.98 -1.61 5.87
N ASN A 447 16.14 -2.25 5.83
CA ASN A 447 17.36 -1.66 6.34
C ASN A 447 17.77 -0.42 5.55
N ALA A 448 17.77 -0.48 4.21
CA ALA A 448 18.14 0.64 3.36
C ALA A 448 17.20 1.84 3.57
N VAL A 449 15.88 1.62 3.49
CA VAL A 449 14.89 2.70 3.64
C VAL A 449 14.99 3.35 5.01
N LYS A 450 15.10 2.57 6.10
CA LYS A 450 15.27 3.13 7.45
C LYS A 450 16.57 3.90 7.64
N LEU A 451 17.63 3.53 6.93
CA LEU A 451 18.89 4.26 6.95
C LEU A 451 18.72 5.60 6.21
N CYS A 452 18.24 5.55 4.97
CA CYS A 452 18.08 6.73 4.11
C CYS A 452 17.02 7.72 4.62
N SER A 453 16.00 7.25 5.34
CA SER A 453 14.98 8.08 5.98
C SER A 453 15.40 8.66 7.34
N GLY A 454 16.52 8.17 7.92
CA GLY A 454 16.99 8.58 9.24
C GLY A 454 16.23 7.97 10.42
N GLU A 455 15.28 7.06 10.18
CA GLU A 455 14.55 6.35 11.24
C GLU A 455 15.46 5.43 12.06
N LYS A 456 16.48 4.84 11.43
CA LYS A 456 17.51 4.06 12.11
C LYS A 456 18.74 4.93 12.33
N LYS A 457 18.93 5.38 13.57
CA LYS A 457 20.23 5.92 13.99
C LYS A 457 21.29 4.82 13.82
N VAL A 458 22.28 5.04 12.98
CA VAL A 458 23.43 4.15 12.87
C VAL A 458 24.20 4.23 14.18
N ILE A 459 23.98 3.28 15.09
CA ILE A 459 24.83 3.12 16.27
C ILE A 459 26.08 2.36 15.79
N VAL A 460 27.05 3.07 15.22
CA VAL A 460 28.41 2.51 15.07
C VAL A 460 29.03 2.51 16.46
N GLY A 461 28.82 1.41 17.19
CA GLY A 461 29.44 1.23 18.50
C GLY A 461 30.92 0.92 18.33
N TYR A 462 31.79 1.92 18.44
CA TYR A 462 33.15 1.63 18.89
C TYR A 462 33.09 1.34 20.39
N ARG A 463 33.67 0.23 20.83
CA ARG A 463 34.01 0.05 22.25
C ARG A 463 35.16 1.01 22.54
N THR A 464 34.86 2.21 23.01
CA THR A 464 35.86 3.00 23.69
C THR A 464 35.81 2.63 25.17
N THR A 465 36.92 2.12 25.69
CA THR A 465 37.11 2.00 27.13
C THR A 465 37.44 3.39 27.65
N ASN A 466 36.54 3.98 28.44
CA ASN A 466 36.90 5.13 29.24
C ASN A 466 38.03 4.70 30.19
N LYS A 467 39.25 5.22 29.96
CA LYS A 467 40.47 4.83 30.68
C LYS A 467 40.37 5.05 32.19
N GLU A 468 39.47 5.93 32.66
CA GLU A 468 39.32 6.23 34.08
C GLU A 468 38.31 5.33 34.81
N ARG A 469 37.41 4.65 34.09
CA ARG A 469 36.32 3.88 34.72
C ARG A 469 36.24 2.42 34.30
N GLY A 470 36.96 1.99 33.26
CA GLY A 470 36.93 0.59 32.79
C GLY A 470 35.55 0.11 32.27
N ILE A 471 34.56 1.00 32.19
CA ILE A 471 33.21 0.69 31.70
C ILE A 471 33.19 0.96 30.19
N PRO A 472 32.81 -0.01 29.36
CA PRO A 472 32.59 0.23 27.94
C PRO A 472 31.44 1.22 27.77
N MET A 473 31.74 2.42 27.26
CA MET A 473 30.72 3.37 26.86
C MET A 473 30.42 3.17 25.38
N ARG A 474 29.13 3.07 25.04
CA ARG A 474 28.67 3.24 23.65
C ARG A 474 28.38 4.73 23.47
N GLU A 475 29.32 5.47 22.90
CA GLU A 475 28.98 6.80 22.40
C GLU A 475 28.20 6.65 21.08
N PRO A 476 27.02 7.28 20.94
CA PRO A 476 26.35 7.35 19.65
C PRO A 476 27.17 8.29 18.77
N ILE A 477 28.06 7.74 17.95
CA ILE A 477 28.61 8.50 16.83
C ILE A 477 27.43 8.80 15.91
N LYS A 478 27.12 10.09 15.72
CA LYS A 478 26.35 10.54 14.55
C LYS A 478 27.23 10.27 13.33
N GLY A 479 27.27 9.02 12.88
CA GLY A 479 27.88 8.70 11.60
C GLY A 479 27.03 9.38 10.53
N ASN A 480 27.67 10.23 9.73
CA ASN A 480 27.11 10.72 8.48
C ASN A 480 26.91 9.50 7.56
N ASP A 481 25.69 9.00 7.48
CA ASP A 481 25.35 7.98 6.50
C ASP A 481 25.14 8.68 5.16
N GLN A 482 25.94 8.30 4.15
CA GLN A 482 25.91 8.92 2.83
C GLN A 482 24.51 8.87 2.20
N CYS A 483 23.70 7.83 2.49
CA CYS A 483 22.35 7.75 1.95
C CYS A 483 21.42 8.80 2.59
N TYR A 484 21.49 8.93 3.91
CA TYR A 484 20.70 9.92 4.65
C TYR A 484 21.10 11.35 4.25
N ASP A 485 22.40 11.64 4.23
CA ASP A 485 22.90 12.97 3.89
C ASP A 485 22.50 13.39 2.46
N TYR A 486 22.39 12.43 1.55
CA TYR A 486 21.96 12.66 0.17
C TYR A 486 20.45 12.85 0.03
N PHE A 487 19.64 11.95 0.61
CA PHE A 487 18.18 12.01 0.43
C PHE A 487 17.46 12.95 1.39
N SER A 488 17.96 13.20 2.60
CA SER A 488 17.27 14.06 3.59
C SER A 488 16.97 15.45 3.03
N PRO A 489 17.94 16.18 2.42
CA PRO A 489 17.67 17.51 1.86
C PRO A 489 16.64 17.50 0.72
N LEU A 490 16.65 16.47 -0.12
CA LEU A 490 15.72 16.30 -1.24
C LEU A 490 14.29 16.04 -0.74
N LEU A 491 14.15 15.17 0.26
CA LEU A 491 12.86 14.75 0.79
C LEU A 491 12.29 15.72 1.84
N GLU A 492 13.10 16.62 2.42
CA GLU A 492 12.64 17.67 3.33
C GLU A 492 11.86 18.78 2.64
N ASN A 493 12.11 18.99 1.35
CA ASN A 493 11.56 20.10 0.57
C ASN A 493 10.57 19.64 -0.51
N LEU A 494 9.82 18.57 -0.23
CA LEU A 494 8.80 18.09 -1.17
C LEU A 494 7.68 19.13 -1.33
N ASP A 495 7.42 19.51 -2.58
CA ASP A 495 6.38 20.44 -2.97
C ASP A 495 5.70 19.98 -4.28
N PRO A 496 4.59 20.62 -4.71
CA PRO A 496 3.83 20.19 -5.87
C PRO A 496 4.62 20.20 -7.19
N THR A 497 5.76 20.87 -7.28
CA THR A 497 6.61 20.92 -8.48
C THR A 497 7.70 19.85 -8.49
N PHE A 498 7.85 19.07 -7.41
CA PHE A 498 8.83 17.99 -7.35
C PHE A 498 8.66 17.00 -8.51
N ASP A 499 9.75 16.78 -9.26
CA ASP A 499 9.77 15.88 -10.41
C ASP A 499 10.03 14.44 -9.95
N VAL A 500 8.95 13.75 -9.58
CA VAL A 500 8.96 12.35 -9.16
C VAL A 500 9.61 11.46 -10.23
N ARG A 501 9.29 11.71 -11.50
CA ARG A 501 9.76 10.89 -12.61
C ARG A 501 11.27 10.97 -12.74
N ASN A 502 11.82 12.18 -12.79
CA ASN A 502 13.26 12.38 -12.82
C ASN A 502 13.91 11.81 -11.56
N PHE A 503 13.32 12.01 -10.37
CA PHE A 503 13.87 11.45 -9.14
C PHE A 503 14.00 9.92 -9.20
N LEU A 504 12.95 9.21 -9.62
CA LEU A 504 12.93 7.74 -9.66
C LEU A 504 13.77 7.13 -10.78
N THR A 505 14.16 7.91 -11.79
CA THR A 505 14.93 7.46 -12.96
C THR A 505 16.35 8.01 -13.01
N ASN A 506 16.70 8.95 -12.14
CA ASN A 506 18.02 9.56 -12.08
C ASN A 506 19.08 8.53 -11.64
N GLU A 507 20.17 8.46 -12.41
CA GLU A 507 21.24 7.49 -12.18
C GLU A 507 21.98 7.73 -10.85
N GLU A 508 22.16 8.98 -10.42
CA GLU A 508 22.81 9.27 -9.14
C GLU A 508 21.98 8.78 -7.95
N ASN A 509 20.67 9.05 -7.97
CA ASN A 509 19.72 8.54 -6.97
C ASN A 509 19.75 7.01 -6.91
N PHE A 510 19.74 6.38 -8.08
CA PHE A 510 19.90 4.93 -8.20
C PHE A 510 21.19 4.44 -7.55
N GLN A 511 22.34 5.02 -7.90
CA GLN A 511 23.65 4.60 -7.38
C GLN A 511 23.77 4.82 -5.86
N VAL A 512 23.21 5.90 -5.32
CA VAL A 512 23.18 6.14 -3.87
C VAL A 512 22.32 5.09 -3.16
N MET A 513 21.09 4.88 -3.62
CA MET A 513 20.19 3.88 -3.04
C MET A 513 20.79 2.47 -3.12
N SER A 514 21.34 2.14 -4.28
CA SER A 514 21.96 0.84 -4.54
C SER A 514 23.15 0.58 -3.59
N ARG A 515 24.01 1.58 -3.32
CA ARG A 515 25.06 1.48 -2.29
C ARG A 515 24.53 1.28 -0.87
N ALA A 516 23.36 1.85 -0.55
CA ALA A 516 22.73 1.66 0.76
C ALA A 516 22.21 0.23 0.95
N MET A 517 21.81 -0.43 -0.14
CA MET A 517 21.48 -1.86 -0.22
C MET A 517 22.75 -2.73 -0.22
N LYS A 518 23.65 -2.52 0.75
CA LYS A 518 24.98 -3.15 0.93
C LYS A 518 25.01 -4.66 0.67
N SER A 519 23.88 -5.32 0.87
CA SER A 519 23.56 -6.75 0.78
C SER A 519 23.07 -7.26 -0.57
N LEU A 520 22.64 -6.38 -1.46
CA LEU A 520 22.17 -6.72 -2.80
C LEU A 520 23.33 -6.41 -3.76
N LEU A 521 23.95 -5.23 -3.68
CA LEU A 521 25.04 -4.86 -4.61
C LEU A 521 26.36 -5.64 -4.46
N VAL A 522 26.83 -5.92 -3.24
CA VAL A 522 28.04 -6.76 -3.01
C VAL A 522 27.84 -8.19 -3.54
N TYR A 523 26.63 -8.53 -3.98
CA TYR A 523 26.18 -9.86 -4.25
C TYR A 523 25.70 -10.08 -5.69
N PHE A 524 25.59 -8.99 -6.46
CA PHE A 524 25.16 -8.96 -7.85
C PHE A 524 26.21 -8.37 -8.81
N ASN A 525 27.47 -8.20 -8.37
CA ASN A 525 28.60 -7.88 -9.23
C ASN A 525 29.60 -9.05 -9.20
N SER A 526 29.83 -9.66 -10.37
CA SER A 526 30.81 -10.76 -10.55
C SER A 526 32.15 -10.28 -11.11
N ALA A 527 32.42 -8.98 -11.16
CA ALA A 527 33.53 -8.44 -11.95
C ALA A 527 34.84 -8.23 -11.18
N ASP A 528 34.84 -8.19 -9.84
CA ASP A 528 36.01 -7.72 -9.07
C ASP A 528 36.71 -8.76 -8.18
N GLU A 529 36.28 -10.03 -8.16
CA GLU A 529 36.98 -11.05 -7.34
C GLU A 529 38.12 -11.81 -8.07
N ASP A 530 38.40 -11.53 -9.35
CA ASP A 530 39.42 -12.24 -10.15
C ASP A 530 40.70 -11.42 -10.46
N THR A 531 40.97 -10.31 -9.76
CA THR A 531 42.21 -9.51 -9.98
C THR A 531 43.24 -9.57 -8.85
N SER A 532 43.12 -10.52 -7.92
CA SER A 532 44.17 -10.77 -6.91
C SER A 532 44.69 -12.21 -6.96
N GLU A 533 45.26 -12.60 -8.09
CA GLU A 533 46.33 -13.62 -8.16
C GLU A 533 47.06 -13.51 -9.52
N GLU A 534 48.01 -12.58 -9.59
CA GLU A 534 49.30 -12.75 -10.30
C GLU A 534 50.41 -12.03 -9.53
#